data_AF-A0A947VHT1-F1
#
_entry.id   AF-A0A947VHT1-F1
#
_cell.length_a   1.000
_cell.length_b   1.000
_cell.length_c   1.000
_cell.angle_alpha   90.00
_cell.angle_beta   90.00
_cell.angle_gamma   90.00
#
_symmetry.space_group_name_H-M   'P 1'
#
loop_
_entity.id
_entity.type
_entity.pdbx_description
1 polymer ?
#
loop_
_entity_poly.entity_id
_entity_poly.type
_entity_poly.pdbx_seq_one_letter_code
_entity_poly.pdbx_strand_id
1 'polypeptide(L)' 'MRKIELWDHNGDYIWGKLRDDNKIALWDKDNNYIFGELKGDKIEIWDHNSQYIWGKLKGDKIELWDSNSNYIWGKLK' A
#
# COMPACT_ATOMS: atom_id res chain seq x y z
N MET A 1 -13.81 -6.06 5.29
CA MET A 1 -12.94 -5.12 4.55
C MET A 1 -12.53 -3.93 5.43
N ARG A 2 -11.27 -3.49 5.36
CA ARG A 2 -10.71 -2.33 6.07
C ARG A 2 -10.19 -1.28 5.08
N LYS A 3 -10.28 0.01 5.41
CA LYS A 3 -9.77 1.07 4.54
C LYS A 3 -8.26 1.21 4.73
N ILE A 4 -7.54 1.58 3.67
CA ILE A 4 -6.12 1.92 3.71
C ILE A 4 -5.99 3.39 3.30
N GLU A 5 -5.21 4.16 4.06
CA GLU A 5 -4.80 5.53 3.74
C GLU A 5 -3.29 5.61 3.84
N LEU A 6 -2.62 6.08 2.79
CA LEU A 6 -1.17 6.18 2.68
C LEU A 6 -0.74 7.52 2.09
N TRP A 7 0.52 7.88 2.34
CA TRP A 7 1.20 9.06 1.82
C TRP A 7 2.63 8.69 1.41
N ASP A 8 3.06 9.20 0.26
CA ASP A 8 4.45 9.12 -0.15
C ASP A 8 5.30 10.28 0.43
N HIS A 9 6.57 10.36 0.03
CA HIS A 9 7.47 11.43 0.48
C HIS A 9 7.11 12.83 -0.08
N ASN A 10 6.33 12.90 -1.16
CA ASN A 10 5.83 14.15 -1.74
C ASN A 10 4.53 14.62 -1.07
N GLY A 11 3.95 13.80 -0.20
CA GLY A 11 2.65 14.04 0.41
C GLY A 11 1.48 13.65 -0.50
N ASP A 12 1.75 12.94 -1.60
CA ASP A 12 0.72 12.43 -2.49
C ASP A 12 -0.08 11.33 -1.79
N TYR A 13 -1.40 11.42 -1.92
CA TYR A 13 -2.33 10.54 -1.23
C TYR A 13 -2.60 9.28 -2.04
N ILE A 14 -2.51 8.13 -1.36
CA ILE A 14 -2.85 6.81 -1.90
C ILE A 14 -3.91 6.21 -0.98
N TRP A 15 -4.98 5.66 -1.56
CA TRP A 15 -6.10 5.13 -0.78
C TRP A 15 -6.57 3.78 -1.31
N GLY A 16 -7.26 3.03 -0.47
CA GLY A 16 -7.98 1.85 -0.92
C GLY A 16 -8.41 0.97 0.21
N LYS A 17 -8.25 -0.35 0.04
CA LYS A 17 -8.81 -1.33 0.97
C LYS A 17 -7.98 -2.61 1.08
N LEU A 18 -7.94 -3.12 2.30
CA LEU A 18 -7.59 -4.50 2.60
C LEU A 18 -8.86 -5.34 2.67
N ARG A 19 -8.96 -6.32 1.79
CA ARG A 19 -10.09 -7.25 1.70
C ARG A 19 -9.93 -8.39 2.69
N ASP A 20 -11.02 -9.11 2.93
CA ASP A 20 -11.06 -10.21 3.92
C ASP A 20 -10.30 -11.46 3.43
N ASP A 21 -10.02 -11.56 2.13
CA ASP A 21 -9.13 -12.54 1.48
C ASP A 21 -7.66 -12.10 1.45
N ASN A 22 -7.29 -11.13 2.29
CA ASN A 22 -5.96 -10.50 2.36
C ASN A 22 -5.48 -9.80 1.09
N LYS A 23 -6.35 -9.62 0.08
CA LYS A 23 -6.00 -8.84 -1.12
C LYS A 23 -6.04 -7.34 -0.82
N ILE A 24 -5.06 -6.63 -1.36
CA ILE A 24 -4.92 -5.18 -1.27
C ILE A 24 -5.27 -4.59 -2.63
N ALA A 25 -6.12 -3.56 -2.62
CA ALA A 25 -6.50 -2.78 -3.78
C ALA A 25 -6.36 -1.30 -3.41
N LEU A 26 -5.51 -0.57 -4.12
CA LEU A 26 -5.15 0.81 -3.87
C LEU A 26 -5.22 1.64 -5.15
N TRP A 27 -5.32 2.94 -4.99
CA TRP A 27 -5.28 3.95 -6.04
C TRP A 27 -4.41 5.10 -5.59
N ASP A 28 -3.54 5.59 -6.49
CA ASP A 28 -2.81 6.84 -6.29
C ASP A 28 -3.66 8.05 -6.69
N LYS A 29 -3.14 9.26 -6.45
CA LYS A 29 -3.78 10.53 -6.80
C LYS A 29 -4.21 10.66 -8.27
N ASP A 30 -3.53 9.95 -9.17
CA ASP A 30 -3.78 9.96 -10.60
C ASP A 30 -4.76 8.84 -11.01
N ASN A 31 -5.34 8.15 -10.04
CA ASN A 31 -6.23 6.98 -10.18
C ASN A 31 -5.56 5.76 -10.82
N ASN A 32 -4.23 5.66 -10.77
CA ASN A 32 -3.56 4.43 -11.19
C ASN A 32 -3.79 3.32 -10.16
N TYR A 33 -4.04 2.12 -10.65
CA TYR A 33 -4.34 0.98 -9.80
C TYR A 33 -3.06 0.34 -9.26
N ILE A 34 -3.05 0.05 -7.97
CA ILE A 34 -1.99 -0.65 -7.26
C ILE A 34 -2.63 -1.86 -6.56
N PHE A 35 -2.05 -3.04 -6.70
CA PHE A 35 -2.66 -4.28 -6.22
C PHE A 35 -1.65 -5.19 -5.55
N GLY A 36 -2.13 -6.06 -4.67
CA GLY A 36 -1.29 -7.08 -4.08
C GLY A 36 -1.95 -7.78 -2.90
N GLU A 37 -1.17 -8.12 -1.89
CA GLU A 37 -1.65 -8.90 -0.77
C GLU A 37 -0.87 -8.68 0.52
N LEU A 38 -1.54 -9.01 1.63
CA LEU A 38 -0.97 -9.08 2.97
C LEU A 38 -0.68 -10.55 3.33
N LYS A 39 0.59 -10.87 3.58
CA LYS A 39 1.07 -12.20 4.01
C LYS A 39 1.57 -12.13 5.45
N GLY A 40 0.69 -12.41 6.41
CA GLY A 40 0.97 -12.20 7.82
C GLY A 40 1.08 -10.70 8.13
N ASP A 41 2.27 -10.23 8.50
CA ASP A 41 2.58 -8.81 8.68
C ASP A 41 3.22 -8.17 7.44
N LYS A 42 3.56 -8.94 6.41
CA LYS A 42 4.24 -8.45 5.21
C LYS A 42 3.25 -8.00 4.14
N ILE A 43 3.50 -6.83 3.56
CA ILE A 43 2.74 -6.31 2.42
C ILE A 43 3.59 -6.46 1.16
N GLU A 44 2.99 -7.00 0.11
CA GLU A 44 3.58 -7.14 -1.22
C GLU A 44 2.59 -6.59 -2.24
N ILE A 45 2.92 -5.50 -2.93
CA ILE A 45 2.06 -4.86 -3.92
C ILE A 45 2.85 -4.47 -5.18
N TRP A 46 2.12 -4.25 -6.26
CA TRP A 46 2.63 -3.82 -7.56
C TRP A 46 1.81 -2.64 -8.05
N ASP A 47 2.50 -1.62 -8.56
CA ASP A 47 1.84 -0.51 -9.25
C ASP A 47 1.42 -0.87 -10.68
N HIS A 48 0.79 0.08 -11.36
CA HIS A 48 0.35 -0.08 -12.75
C HIS A 48 1.51 -0.30 -13.75
N ASN A 49 2.74 0.04 -13.37
CA ASN A 49 3.96 -0.17 -14.15
C ASN A 49 4.69 -1.46 -13.78
N SER A 50 4.07 -2.34 -12.98
CA SER A 50 4.67 -3.57 -12.45
C SER A 50 5.89 -3.34 -11.55
N GLN A 51 6.05 -2.14 -10.99
CA GLN A 51 7.06 -1.87 -9.98
C GLN A 51 6.64 -2.53 -8.66
N TYR A 52 7.59 -3.24 -8.06
CA TYR A 52 7.38 -3.94 -6.81
C TYR A 52 7.55 -3.00 -5.62
N ILE A 53 6.56 -2.99 -4.74
CA ILE A 53 6.54 -2.24 -3.49
C ILE A 53 6.29 -3.24 -2.37
N TRP A 54 7.09 -3.17 -1.32
CA TRP A 54 7.02 -4.10 -0.20
C TRP A 54 6.99 -3.36 1.13
N GLY A 55 6.53 -4.04 2.17
CA GLY A 55 6.57 -3.44 3.49
C GLY A 55 5.88 -4.25 4.55
N LYS A 56 5.39 -3.57 5.58
CA LYS A 56 4.81 -4.23 6.76
C LYS A 56 3.60 -3.51 7.32
N LEU A 57 2.69 -4.30 7.90
CA LEU A 57 1.58 -3.86 8.73
C LEU A 57 1.91 -4.14 10.20
N LYS A 58 2.04 -3.09 11.01
CA LYS A 58 2.30 -3.18 12.47
C LYS A 58 1.14 -2.58 13.24
N GLY A 59 0.21 -3.43 13.68
CA GLY A 59 -1.06 -2.99 14.26
C GLY A 59 -1.94 -2.37 13.18
N ASP A 60 -2.16 -1.06 13.26
CA ASP A 60 -2.85 -0.28 12.23
C ASP A 60 -1.88 0.45 11.29
N LYS A 61 -0.60 0.56 11.61
CA LYS A 61 0.39 1.32 10.81
C LYS A 61 0.92 0.52 9.64
N ILE A 62 1.01 1.17 8.48
CA ILE A 62 1.58 0.63 7.26
C ILE A 62 2.86 1.38 6.93
N GLU A 63 3.92 0.64 6.61
CA GLU A 63 5.20 1.15 6.12
C GLU A 63 5.57 0.38 4.86
N LEU A 64 5.88 1.08 3.76
CA LEU A 64 6.23 0.49 2.48
C LEU A 64 7.47 1.16 1.86
N TRP A 65 8.14 0.43 0.99
CA TRP A 65 9.30 0.84 0.21
C TRP A 65 9.20 0.33 -1.22
N ASP A 66 9.67 1.13 -2.17
CA ASP A 66 9.86 0.71 -3.56
C ASP A 66 11.33 0.33 -3.85
N SER A 67 11.62 -0.12 -5.08
CA SER A 67 12.97 -0.44 -5.54
C SER A 67 13.97 0.71 -5.47
N ASN A 68 13.49 1.95 -5.42
CA ASN A 68 14.30 3.16 -5.34
C ASN A 68 14.50 3.64 -3.89
N SER A 69 14.06 2.85 -2.90
CA SER A 69 14.07 3.21 -1.47
C SER A 69 13.19 4.41 -1.12
N ASN A 70 12.21 4.74 -1.95
CA ASN A 70 11.20 5.74 -1.58
C ASN A 70 10.31 5.17 -0.47
N TYR A 71 9.97 6.01 0.49
CA TYR A 71 9.17 5.62 1.64
C TYR A 71 7.71 6.04 1.47
N ILE A 72 6.81 5.09 1.71
CA ILE A 72 5.35 5.31 1.73
C ILE A 72 4.86 4.85 3.09
N TRP A 73 4.00 5.62 3.73
CA TRP A 73 3.53 5.34 5.08
C TRP A 73 2.05 5.63 5.22
N GLY A 74 1.42 5.04 6.23
CA GLY A 74 0.05 5.38 6.59
C GLY A 74 -0.58 4.36 7.50
N LYS A 75 -1.87 4.09 7.33
CA LYS A 75 -2.61 3.23 8.26
C LYS A 75 -3.85 2.56 7.68
N LEU A 76 -4.28 1.51 8.37
CA LEU A 76 -5.60 0.93 8.26
C LEU A 76 -6.63 1.75 9.06
N LYS A 77 -7.84 1.88 8.52
CA LYS A 77 -9.03 2.43 9.20
C LYS A 77 -10.19 1.45 9.17
#